data_AF-A0A519UFU6-F1
#
_entry.id   AF-A0A519UFU6-F1
#
_cell.length_a   1.000
_cell.length_b   1.000
_cell.length_c   1.000
_cell.angle_alpha   90.00
_cell.angle_beta   90.00
_cell.angle_gamma   90.00
#
_symmetry.space_group_name_H-M   'P 1'
#
loop_
_entity.id
_entity.type
_entity.pdbx_description
1 polymer ?
#
loop_
_entity_poly.entity_id
_entity_poly.type
_entity_poly.pdbx_seq_one_letter_code
_entity_poly.pdbx_strand_id
1 'polypeptide(L)'
;MASRPYILAETTWQQVRAAAYEVVVLPWGATEAHNYHLPYATDNMQCDYVAAEAARLAWEAGAKVVVLPTIPFGVNTGQLDITLDINL
;
A
#
# COMPACT_ATOMS: atom_id res chain seq x y z
N MET A 1 -0.86 -8.92 -18.25
CA MET A 1 -0.87 -7.49 -17.88
C MET A 1 0.53 -6.95 -18.04
N ALA A 2 0.71 -5.73 -18.52
CA ALA A 2 2.02 -5.08 -18.50
C ALA A 2 2.43 -4.87 -17.02
N SER A 3 3.65 -5.26 -16.64
CA SER A 3 4.16 -5.08 -15.27
C SER A 3 4.23 -3.60 -14.93
N ARG A 4 3.64 -3.18 -13.79
CA ARG A 4 3.73 -1.79 -13.29
C ARG A 4 5.07 -1.61 -12.59
N PRO A 5 6.06 -0.90 -13.17
CA PRO A 5 7.41 -0.81 -12.62
C PRO A 5 7.49 -0.02 -11.31
N TYR A 6 6.41 0.67 -10.96
CA TYR A 6 6.24 1.49 -9.76
C TYR A 6 5.53 0.77 -8.60
N ILE A 7 5.10 -0.48 -8.78
CA ILE A 7 4.48 -1.28 -7.71
C ILE A 7 5.42 -2.42 -7.33
N LEU A 8 6.07 -2.35 -6.16
CA LEU A 8 7.11 -3.30 -5.79
C LEU A 8 6.60 -4.76 -5.81
N ALA A 9 5.36 -4.98 -5.36
CA ALA A 9 4.70 -6.30 -5.35
C ALA A 9 4.54 -6.95 -6.74
N GLU A 10 4.65 -6.17 -7.81
CA GLU A 10 4.55 -6.63 -9.21
C GLU A 10 5.89 -6.63 -9.94
N THR A 11 6.97 -6.35 -9.21
CA THR A 11 8.32 -6.22 -9.77
C THR A 11 9.23 -7.32 -9.26
N THR A 12 10.26 -7.58 -10.05
CA THR A 12 11.35 -8.50 -9.72
C THR A 12 12.58 -7.73 -9.26
N TRP A 13 13.47 -8.40 -8.53
CA TRP A 13 14.77 -7.84 -8.16
C TRP A 13 15.58 -7.30 -9.36
N GLN A 14 15.50 -7.97 -10.52
CA GLN A 14 16.17 -7.51 -11.73
C GLN A 14 15.67 -6.13 -12.19
N GLN A 15 14.36 -5.89 -12.13
CA GLN A 15 13.77 -4.60 -12.47
C GLN A 15 14.13 -3.53 -11.44
N VAL A 16 14.05 -3.87 -10.14
CA VAL A 16 14.43 -2.96 -9.05
C VAL A 16 15.89 -2.51 -9.18
N ARG A 17 16.80 -3.43 -9.49
CA ARG A 17 18.22 -3.12 -9.69
C ARG A 17 18.46 -2.14 -10.85
N ALA A 18 17.55 -2.07 -11.82
CA ALA A 18 17.66 -1.21 -13.00
C ALA A 18 16.91 0.14 -12.87
N ALA A 19 15.92 0.25 -11.97
CA ALA A 19 14.93 1.31 -11.99
C ALA A 19 15.34 2.65 -11.34
N ALA A 20 16.49 2.71 -10.64
CA ALA A 20 17.05 3.91 -10.02
C ALA A 20 15.98 4.82 -9.35
N TYR A 21 15.24 4.26 -8.39
CA TYR A 21 14.13 4.97 -7.74
C TYR A 21 14.60 6.20 -6.95
N GLU A 22 13.85 7.30 -7.08
CA GLU A 22 14.09 8.60 -6.45
C GLU A 22 13.26 8.77 -5.17
N VAL A 23 12.06 8.16 -5.12
CA VAL A 23 11.12 8.26 -4.01
C VAL A 23 10.51 6.90 -3.72
N VAL A 24 10.35 6.60 -2.43
CA VAL A 24 9.68 5.40 -1.93
C VAL A 24 8.42 5.81 -1.18
N VAL A 25 7.29 5.19 -1.51
CA VAL A 25 6.01 5.35 -0.81
C VAL A 25 5.72 4.06 -0.06
N LEU A 26 5.55 4.16 1.26
CA LEU A 26 5.09 3.06 2.11
C LEU A 26 3.62 3.31 2.46
N PRO A 27 2.68 2.59 1.85
CA PRO A 27 1.31 2.65 2.31
C PRO A 27 1.19 1.89 3.64
N TRP A 28 0.37 2.41 4.53
CA TRP A 28 0.18 1.88 5.86
C TRP A 28 -1.28 2.04 6.24
N GLY A 29 -1.96 0.91 6.44
CA GLY A 29 -3.35 0.86 6.90
C GLY A 29 -3.47 0.03 8.18
N ALA A 30 -4.61 -0.65 8.33
CA ALA A 30 -4.90 -1.48 9.48
C ALA A 30 -5.70 -2.74 9.08
N THR A 31 -5.83 -3.64 10.03
CA THR A 31 -6.84 -4.70 10.03
C THR A 31 -7.83 -4.35 11.13
N GLU A 32 -8.89 -3.62 10.76
CA GLU A 32 -9.81 -2.95 11.69
C GLU A 32 -11.27 -2.99 11.21
N ALA A 33 -12.20 -3.20 12.13
CA ALA A 33 -13.63 -3.14 11.84
C ALA A 33 -14.09 -1.77 11.32
N HIS A 34 -14.62 -1.76 10.09
CA HIS A 34 -15.21 -0.57 9.48
C HIS A 34 -16.74 -0.66 9.46
N ASN A 35 -17.37 -0.65 10.64
CA ASN A 35 -18.83 -0.79 10.80
C ASN A 35 -19.35 -2.11 10.17
N TYR A 36 -20.67 -2.20 9.90
CA TYR A 36 -21.31 -3.42 9.40
C TYR A 36 -21.21 -3.63 7.88
N HIS A 37 -20.70 -2.65 7.13
CA HIS A 37 -20.85 -2.60 5.68
C HIS A 37 -19.54 -2.50 4.91
N LEU A 38 -18.42 -2.16 5.57
CA LEU A 38 -17.11 -2.09 4.93
C LEU A 38 -16.19 -3.22 5.40
N PRO A 39 -15.25 -3.66 4.55
CA PRO A 39 -14.27 -4.69 4.91
C PRO A 39 -13.27 -4.23 5.98
N TYR A 40 -12.65 -5.20 6.66
CA TYR A 40 -11.57 -4.95 7.64
C TYR A 40 -10.29 -4.37 7.03
N ALA A 41 -10.13 -4.51 5.72
CA ALA A 41 -8.97 -4.07 4.97
C ALA A 41 -9.23 -2.74 4.24
N THR A 42 -10.25 -1.97 4.65
CA THR A 42 -10.62 -0.69 4.00
C THR A 42 -9.41 0.23 3.88
N ASP A 43 -8.66 0.42 4.97
CA ASP A 43 -7.47 1.27 4.97
C ASP A 43 -6.42 0.78 3.97
N ASN A 44 -6.19 -0.54 3.92
CA ASN A 44 -5.22 -1.13 3.02
C ASN A 44 -5.63 -0.94 1.55
N MET A 45 -6.91 -1.18 1.23
CA MET A 45 -7.44 -1.03 -0.13
C MET A 45 -7.38 0.43 -0.61
N GLN A 46 -7.71 1.38 0.27
CA GLN A 46 -7.65 2.80 -0.05
C GLN A 46 -6.20 3.25 -0.26
N CYS A 47 -5.31 2.89 0.67
CA CYS A 47 -3.88 3.18 0.55
C CYS A 47 -3.26 2.57 -0.70
N ASP A 48 -3.55 1.30 -1.01
CA ASP A 48 -3.09 0.62 -2.22
C ASP A 48 -3.52 1.37 -3.48
N TYR A 49 -4.81 1.73 -3.57
CA TYR A 49 -5.36 2.42 -4.73
C TYR A 49 -4.74 3.80 -4.91
N VAL A 50 -4.74 4.62 -3.86
CA VAL A 50 -4.24 6.01 -3.93
C VAL A 50 -2.74 6.04 -4.21
N ALA A 51 -1.95 5.20 -3.53
CA ALA A 51 -0.51 5.14 -3.74
C ALA A 51 -0.16 4.66 -5.15
N ALA A 52 -0.85 3.63 -5.66
CA ALA A 52 -0.62 3.11 -6.99
C ALA A 52 -0.95 4.15 -8.08
N GLU A 53 -2.06 4.86 -7.94
CA GLU A 53 -2.49 5.86 -8.92
C GLU A 53 -1.59 7.11 -8.88
N ALA A 54 -1.21 7.59 -7.69
CA ALA A 54 -0.25 8.67 -7.56
C ALA A 54 1.12 8.30 -8.17
N ALA A 55 1.60 7.08 -7.95
CA ALA A 55 2.85 6.60 -8.51
C ALA A 55 2.79 6.46 -10.04
N ARG A 56 1.65 6.03 -10.60
CA ARG A 56 1.42 6.02 -12.05
C ARG A 56 1.56 7.42 -12.64
N LEU A 57 0.87 8.40 -12.07
CA LEU A 57 0.92 9.80 -12.52
C LEU A 57 2.35 10.37 -12.44
N ALA A 58 3.06 10.10 -11.34
CA ALA A 58 4.45 10.52 -11.18
C ALA A 58 5.39 9.88 -12.21
N TRP A 59 5.19 8.59 -12.51
CA TRP A 59 5.95 7.88 -13.54
C TRP A 59 5.72 8.42 -14.94
N GLU A 60 4.48 8.77 -15.27
CA GLU A 60 4.12 9.41 -16.54
C GLU A 60 4.72 10.82 -16.68
N ALA A 61 4.92 11.51 -15.55
CA ALA A 61 5.64 12.79 -15.49
C ALA A 61 7.18 12.64 -15.47
N GLY A 62 7.71 11.42 -15.50
CA GLY A 62 9.14 11.13 -15.59
C GLY A 62 9.85 10.81 -14.27
N ALA A 63 9.19 10.98 -13.13
CA ALA A 63 9.76 10.63 -11.83
C ALA A 63 9.81 9.10 -11.61
N LYS A 64 10.83 8.61 -10.90
CA LYS A 64 10.99 7.18 -10.56
C LYS A 64 10.55 6.92 -9.12
N VAL A 65 9.25 6.79 -8.92
CA VAL A 65 8.64 6.44 -7.63
C VAL A 65 8.43 4.92 -7.50
N VAL A 66 8.55 4.36 -6.30
CA VAL A 66 8.12 2.98 -6.02
C VAL A 66 7.20 2.92 -4.82
N VAL A 67 6.12 2.15 -4.94
CA VAL A 67 5.17 1.85 -3.87
C VAL A 67 5.53 0.49 -3.27
N LEU A 68 5.77 0.46 -1.97
CA LEU A 68 6.01 -0.77 -1.21
C LEU A 68 4.71 -1.53 -0.93
N PRO A 69 4.77 -2.82 -0.56
CA PRO A 69 3.61 -3.53 -0.01
C PRO A 69 3.06 -2.81 1.22
N THR A 70 1.73 -2.73 1.31
CA THR A 70 1.04 -2.07 2.42
C THR A 70 1.27 -2.80 3.74
N ILE A 71 1.54 -2.04 4.80
CA ILE A 71 1.58 -2.57 6.18
C ILE A 71 0.15 -2.62 6.73
N PRO A 72 -0.40 -3.80 7.08
CA PRO A 72 -1.78 -3.94 7.50
C PRO A 72 -1.95 -3.90 9.03
N PHE A 73 -1.09 -3.15 9.74
CA PHE A 73 -1.03 -3.14 11.21
C PHE A 73 -1.17 -1.71 11.76
N GLY A 74 -2.35 -1.41 12.31
CA GLY A 74 -2.66 -0.12 12.94
C GLY A 74 -2.45 -0.12 14.45
N VAL A 75 -2.59 1.06 15.05
CA VAL A 75 -2.66 1.22 16.52
C VAL A 75 -4.14 1.25 16.90
N ASN A 76 -4.67 0.12 17.35
CA ASN A 76 -6.09 -0.10 17.61
C ASN A 76 -6.37 -0.32 19.11
N THR A 77 -5.66 0.41 19.97
CA THR A 77 -5.69 0.21 21.44
C THR A 77 -7.08 0.40 22.05
N GLY A 78 -7.96 1.15 21.37
CA GLY A 78 -9.36 1.36 21.78
C GLY A 78 -10.35 0.28 21.31
N GLN A 79 -9.89 -0.74 20.57
CA GLN A 79 -10.74 -1.75 19.91
C GLN A 79 -10.30 -3.19 20.22
N LEU A 80 -9.58 -3.39 21.34
CA LEU A 80 -9.07 -4.71 21.72
C LEU A 80 -10.17 -5.76 21.95
N ASP A 81 -11.41 -5.33 22.18
CA ASP A 81 -12.60 -6.16 22.33
C ASP A 81 -13.32 -6.46 21.01
N ILE A 82 -12.90 -5.85 19.90
CA ILE A 82 -13.46 -6.08 18.58
C ILE A 82 -12.85 -7.33 17.96
N THR A 83 -13.73 -8.24 17.52
CA THR A 83 -13.32 -9.56 17.03
C THR A 83 -12.49 -9.45 15.76
N LEU A 84 -11.26 -9.96 15.80
CA LEU A 84 -10.27 -10.00 14.70
C LEU A 84 -9.59 -8.67 14.33
N ASP A 85 -9.81 -7.60 15.10
CA ASP A 85 -8.94 -6.42 15.03
C ASP A 85 -7.50 -6.81 15.43
N ILE A 86 -6.51 -6.28 14.71
CA ILE A 86 -5.09 -6.51 15.02
C ILE A 86 -4.46 -5.19 15.48
N ASN A 87 -4.13 -5.12 16.77
CA ASN A 87 -3.37 -4.01 17.34
C ASN A 87 -1.86 -4.32 17.31
N LEU A 88 -1.07 -3.38 16.77
CA LEU A 88 0.39 -3.35 16.90
C LEU A 88 0.85 -2.73 18.22
#